data_AF-A0AA44IX18-F1
#
_entry.id   AF-A0AA44IX18-F1
#
_cell.length_a   1.000
_cell.length_b   1.000
_cell.length_c   1.000
_cell.angle_alpha   90.00
_cell.angle_beta   90.00
_cell.angle_gamma   90.00
#
_symmetry.space_group_name_H-M   'P 1'
#
loop_
_entity.id
_entity.type
_entity.pdbx_description
1 polymer ?
#
loop_
_entity_poly.entity_id
_entity_poly.type
_entity_poly.pdbx_seq_one_letter_code
_entity_poly.pdbx_strand_id
1 'polypeptide(L)' 'MNIHQSVPDRSPEAIAKRRRATDEARAAVARQGYKHDPVLEAATEAYVNGDITRDQYRLQVVRPPQQA' A
#
# COMPACT_ATOMS: atom_id res chain seq x y z
N MET A 1 -11.69 23.35 -7.08
CA MET A 1 -10.58 22.83 -6.25
C MET A 1 -9.82 21.83 -7.12
N ASN A 2 -8.72 22.27 -7.73
CA ASN A 2 -7.91 21.43 -8.61
C ASN A 2 -7.11 20.45 -7.75
N ILE A 3 -7.74 19.36 -7.33
CA ILE A 3 -7.02 18.21 -6.78
C ILE A 3 -6.24 17.60 -7.96
N HIS A 4 -5.06 18.13 -8.23
CA HIS A 4 -4.09 17.41 -9.03
C HIS A 4 -3.86 16.10 -8.27
N GLN A 5 -4.50 15.02 -8.72
CA GLN A 5 -4.10 13.67 -8.36
C GLN A 5 -2.66 13.59 -8.86
N SER A 6 -1.71 13.88 -7.97
CA SER A 6 -0.30 13.76 -8.26
C SER A 6 -0.09 12.27 -8.51
N VAL A 7 0.05 11.93 -9.79
CA VAL A 7 0.41 10.57 -10.19
C VAL A 7 1.65 10.21 -9.38
N PRO A 8 1.64 9.09 -8.62
CA PRO A 8 2.77 8.72 -7.79
C PRO A 8 4.03 8.62 -8.63
N ASP A 9 5.17 9.04 -8.08
CA ASP A 9 6.46 8.84 -8.74
C ASP A 9 6.68 7.35 -9.04
N ARG A 10 7.02 7.02 -10.28
CA ARG A 10 7.28 5.65 -10.76
C ARG A 10 8.74 5.43 -11.13
N SER A 11 9.63 6.35 -10.72
CA SER A 11 11.06 6.14 -10.84
C SER A 11 11.47 4.81 -10.18
N PRO A 12 12.47 4.11 -10.73
CA PRO A 12 12.94 2.84 -10.16
C PRO A 12 13.39 3.01 -8.71
N GLU A 13 13.94 4.17 -8.36
CA GLU A 13 14.34 4.52 -6.99
C GLU A 13 13.14 4.64 -6.05
N ALA A 14 12.06 5.30 -6.46
CA ALA A 14 10.85 5.41 -5.65
C ALA A 14 10.13 4.07 -5.48
N ILE A 15 10.14 3.22 -6.50
CA ILE A 15 9.61 1.85 -6.44
C ILE A 15 10.45 1.01 -5.46
N ALA A 16 11.78 1.03 -5.59
CA ALA A 16 12.69 0.29 -4.71
C ALA A 16 12.53 0.73 -3.25
N LYS A 17 12.41 2.03 -2.99
CA LYS A 17 12.17 2.57 -1.64
C LYS A 17 10.86 2.07 -1.03
N ARG A 18 9.77 2.07 -1.79
CA ARG A 18 8.47 1.55 -1.32
C ARG A 18 8.51 0.04 -1.11
N ARG A 19 9.14 -0.70 -2.03
CA ARG A 19 9.32 -2.15 -1.92
C ARG A 19 10.03 -2.52 -0.63
N ARG A 20 11.16 -1.86 -0.35
CA ARG A 20 11.91 -2.04 0.90
C ARG A 20 11.05 -1.79 2.14
N ALA A 21 10.33 -0.67 2.18
CA ALA A 21 9.47 -0.33 3.32
C ALA A 21 8.35 -1.37 3.54
N THR A 22 7.75 -1.84 2.46
CA THR A 22 6.74 -2.91 2.48
C THR A 22 7.32 -4.23 3.00
N ASP A 23 8.51 -4.62 2.52
CA ASP A 23 9.16 -5.88 2.94
C ASP A 23 9.56 -5.83 4.42
N GLU A 24 10.07 -4.69 4.90
CA GLU A 24 10.35 -4.46 6.32
C GLU A 24 9.08 -4.57 7.18
N ALA A 25 7.98 -3.95 6.75
CA ALA A 25 6.69 -4.07 7.44
C ALA A 25 6.19 -5.52 7.46
N ARG A 26 6.31 -6.24 6.35
CA ARG A 26 5.91 -7.64 6.24
C ARG A 26 6.72 -8.53 7.18
N ALA A 27 8.04 -8.33 7.23
CA ALA A 27 8.93 -9.08 8.13
C ALA A 27 8.57 -8.84 9.61
N ALA A 28 8.17 -7.61 9.97
CA ALA A 28 7.77 -7.27 11.34
C ALA A 28 6.48 -7.98 11.77
N VAL A 29 5.53 -8.16 10.86
CA VAL A 29 4.23 -8.81 11.15
C VAL A 29 4.28 -10.32 10.91
N ALA A 30 5.23 -10.84 10.13
CA ALA A 30 5.38 -12.28 9.87
C ALA A 30 5.48 -13.12 11.15
N ARG A 31 6.19 -12.62 12.18
CA ARG A 31 6.33 -13.31 13.47
C ARG A 31 5.06 -13.28 14.34
N GLN A 32 4.09 -12.44 13.98
CA GLN A 32 2.82 -12.26 14.71
C GLN A 32 1.70 -13.13 14.15
N GLY A 33 2.02 -14.06 13.24
CA GLY A 33 1.02 -14.95 12.62
C GLY A 33 0.22 -14.28 11.51
N TYR A 34 0.85 -13.35 10.77
CA TYR A 34 0.23 -12.74 9.59
C TYR A 34 -0.37 -13.81 8.66
N LYS A 35 -1.67 -13.72 8.42
CA LYS A 35 -2.37 -14.53 7.43
C LYS A 35 -2.43 -13.75 6.12
N HIS A 36 -1.93 -14.36 5.05
CA HIS A 36 -1.96 -13.79 3.71
C HIS A 36 -3.38 -13.36 3.34
N ASP A 37 -3.56 -12.08 3.04
CA ASP A 37 -4.82 -11.49 2.60
C ASP A 37 -4.65 -11.00 1.14
N PRO A 38 -5.37 -11.58 0.17
CA PRO A 38 -5.15 -11.28 -1.24
C PRO A 38 -5.47 -9.82 -1.61
N VAL A 39 -6.37 -9.15 -0.88
CA VAL A 39 -6.73 -7.75 -1.12
C VAL A 39 -5.60 -6.84 -0.68
N LEU A 40 -5.05 -7.09 0.52
CA LEU A 40 -3.90 -6.35 1.04
C LEU A 40 -2.67 -6.51 0.11
N GLU A 41 -2.43 -7.70 -0.41
CA GLU A 41 -1.27 -8.00 -1.24
C GLU A 41 -1.36 -7.32 -2.61
N ALA A 42 -2.53 -7.39 -3.25
CA ALA A 42 -2.77 -6.69 -4.51
C ALA A 42 -2.66 -5.17 -4.37
N ALA A 43 -3.24 -4.60 -3.30
CA ALA A 43 -3.14 -3.17 -3.04
C ALA A 43 -1.69 -2.74 -2.74
N THR A 44 -0.93 -3.58 -2.04
CA THR A 44 0.47 -3.33 -1.70
C THR A 44 1.33 -3.30 -2.96
N GLU A 45 1.12 -4.23 -3.89
CA GLU A 45 1.84 -4.25 -5.17
C GLU A 45 1.53 -3.00 -6.01
N ALA A 46 0.26 -2.64 -6.15
CA ALA A 46 -0.15 -1.42 -6.84
C ALA A 46 0.44 -0.15 -6.20
N TYR A 47 0.53 -0.10 -4.86
CA TYR A 47 1.16 1.00 -4.15
C TYR A 47 2.67 1.06 -4.40
N VAL A 48 3.37 -0.08 -4.39
CA VAL A 48 4.82 -0.14 -4.67
C VAL A 48 5.14 0.31 -6.09
N ASN A 49 4.33 -0.10 -7.07
CA ASN A 49 4.51 0.28 -8.48
C ASN A 49 4.14 1.74 -8.76
N GLY A 50 3.35 2.38 -7.88
CA GLY A 50 2.85 3.74 -8.07
C GLY A 50 1.61 3.81 -8.96
N ASP A 51 0.89 2.70 -9.04
CA ASP A 51 -0.42 2.64 -9.69
C ASP A 51 -1.50 3.29 -8.83
N ILE A 52 -1.32 3.28 -7.51
CA ILE A 52 -2.21 3.95 -6.55
C ILE A 52 -1.45 4.86 -5.59
N THR A 53 -2.12 5.90 -5.12
CA THR A 53 -1.63 6.78 -4.06
C THR A 53 -1.77 6.11 -2.68
N ARG A 54 -1.13 6.70 -1.66
CA ARG A 54 -1.26 6.21 -0.28
C ARG A 54 -2.70 6.28 0.25
N ASP A 55 -3.45 7.30 -0.13
CA ASP A 55 -4.87 7.43 0.22
C ASP A 55 -5.73 6.33 -0.41
N GLN A 56 -5.51 6.05 -1.71
CA GLN A 56 -6.19 4.96 -2.40
C GLN A 56 -5.86 3.59 -1.77
N TYR A 57 -4.59 3.37 -1.42
CA TYR A 57 -4.19 2.17 -0.68
C TYR A 57 -4.95 2.06 0.65
N ARG A 58 -5.03 3.15 1.42
CA ARG A 58 -5.75 3.16 2.70
C ARG A 58 -7.23 2.80 2.52
N LEU A 59 -7.90 3.33 1.52
CA LEU A 59 -9.31 3.05 1.23
C LEU A 59 -9.57 1.58 0.87
N GLN A 60 -8.60 0.91 0.23
CA GLN A 60 -8.73 -0.49 -0.17
C GLN A 60 -8.47 -1.46 1.00
N VAL A 61 -7.52 -1.12 1.86
CA VAL A 61 -6.98 -2.05 2.87
C VAL A 61 -7.57 -1.83 4.25
N VAL A 62 -7.87 -0.57 4.60
CA VAL A 62 -8.52 -0.22 5.86
C VAL A 62 -10.02 -0.28 5.62
N ARG A 63 -10.68 -1.34 6.11
CA ARG A 63 -12.14 -1.35 6.14
C ARG A 63 -12.62 -0.11 6.88
N PRO A 64 -13.58 0.66 6.33
CA PRO A 64 -14.20 1.72 7.10
C PRO A 64 -14.81 1.08 8.36
N PRO A 65 -14.71 1.72 9.54
CA PRO A 65 -15.37 1.21 10.73
C PRO A 65 -16.84 0.99 10.39
N GLN A 66 -17.32 -0.24 10.59
CA GLN A 66 -18.72 -0.56 10.40
C GLN A 66 -19.50 0.33 11.37
N GLN A 67 -20.21 1.33 10.83
CA GLN A 67 -21.10 2.17 11.63
C GLN A 67 -22.16 1.23 12.21
N ALA A 68 -22.12 1.08 13.54
CA ALA A 68 -23.09 0.31 14.32
C ALA A 68 -24.43 1.04 14.40
#